data_AF-A0A964AG31-F1
#
_entry.id   AF-A0A964AG31-F1
#
_cell.length_a   1.000
_cell.length_b   1.000
_cell.length_c   1.000
_cell.angle_alpha   90.00
_cell.angle_beta   90.00
_cell.angle_gamma   90.00
#
_symmetry.space_group_name_H-M   'P 1'
#
loop_
_entity.id
_entity.type
_entity.pdbx_description
1 polymer ?
#
loop_
_entity_poly.entity_id
_entity_poly.type
_entity_poly.pdbx_seq_one_letter_code
_entity_poly.pdbx_strand_id
1 'polypeptide(L)'
;MDEELLRRFRDGDPTAATAVRNHLRAVAARVLAAPQWSFIPADQRQPLEQGAAAEAMIERQRDSVGMAAEAMAAASRAGLERLRRHEAVAEAEHPTTAALVAVGLETASAAQAAQLRPHLEGCTTCKRHVELVGAAARAAATASVAVNDTPAVAAAPPVTRKAPDTHGRPHKLLRDPNDPISQVIEQPAPRTGTRAGLVPIALILLAMAVFAYAKAQLSPEETRWAIAAMLPPELPPTGRAELYDGDAREALLHMRDGDCPRAAAMLRTVRGSAPDDPWLQWYEGLAYVCTRDGADAVPLLQELADGGFEPFGLDWWLGQALLLAGRHDEGLRHLDQLARTDHPRARQAEKLAAKVRKLL
;
A
#
# COMPACT_ATOMS: atom_id res chain seq x y z
N MET A 1 -18.39 3.09 -3.60
CA MET A 1 -17.31 3.86 -4.26
C MET A 1 -17.79 4.16 -5.67
N ASP A 2 -17.71 5.41 -6.13
CA ASP A 2 -18.15 5.78 -7.48
C ASP A 2 -17.04 5.53 -8.53
N GLU A 3 -17.44 5.42 -9.80
CA GLU A 3 -16.53 5.15 -10.92
C GLU A 3 -15.58 6.32 -11.22
N GLU A 4 -15.96 7.55 -10.86
CA GLU A 4 -15.12 8.73 -11.08
C GLU A 4 -13.92 8.73 -10.13
N LEU A 5 -14.12 8.36 -8.87
CA LEU A 5 -13.06 8.16 -7.88
C LEU A 5 -12.11 7.05 -8.33
N LEU A 6 -12.64 5.95 -8.88
CA LEU A 6 -11.82 4.86 -9.41
C LEU A 6 -11.01 5.27 -10.64
N ARG A 7 -11.61 6.01 -11.56
CA ARG A 7 -10.92 6.54 -12.73
C ARG A 7 -9.73 7.41 -12.29
N ARG A 8 -9.95 8.36 -11.39
CA ARG A 8 -8.88 9.21 -10.83
C ARG A 8 -7.79 8.41 -10.12
N PHE A 9 -8.17 7.37 -9.38
CA PHE A 9 -7.20 6.46 -8.76
C PHE A 9 -6.34 5.72 -9.79
N ARG A 10 -6.95 5.20 -10.87
CA ARG A 10 -6.24 4.54 -11.99
C ARG A 10 -5.31 5.52 -12.71
N ASP A 11 -5.72 6.77 -12.84
CA ASP A 11 -4.93 7.88 -13.40
C ASP A 11 -3.78 8.33 -12.48
N GLY A 12 -3.69 7.79 -11.25
CA GLY A 12 -2.60 8.05 -10.32
C GLY A 12 -2.80 9.25 -9.39
N ASP A 13 -4.03 9.77 -9.25
CA ASP A 13 -4.33 10.88 -8.33
C ASP A 13 -4.11 10.45 -6.85
N PRO A 14 -3.20 11.11 -6.10
CA PRO A 14 -2.89 10.74 -4.71
C PRO A 14 -4.07 10.96 -3.74
N THR A 15 -4.93 11.94 -4.03
CA THR A 15 -6.14 12.19 -3.23
C THR A 15 -7.14 11.08 -3.44
N ALA A 16 -7.33 10.64 -4.69
CA ALA A 16 -8.16 9.50 -5.02
C ALA A 16 -7.62 8.20 -4.39
N ALA A 17 -6.31 7.97 -4.45
CA ALA A 17 -5.67 6.81 -3.81
C ALA A 17 -5.94 6.77 -2.30
N THR A 18 -5.87 7.92 -1.63
CA THR A 18 -6.17 8.02 -0.19
C THR A 18 -7.64 7.73 0.10
N ALA A 19 -8.57 8.27 -0.71
CA ALA A 19 -10.00 8.02 -0.55
C ALA A 19 -10.37 6.55 -0.81
N VAL A 20 -9.81 5.92 -1.86
CA VAL A 20 -9.97 4.49 -2.16
C VAL A 20 -9.44 3.65 -1.00
N ARG A 21 -8.23 3.94 -0.50
CA ARG A 21 -7.66 3.23 0.67
C ARG A 21 -8.56 3.32 1.89
N ASN A 22 -9.08 4.51 2.20
CA ASN A 22 -9.98 4.72 3.34
C ASN A 22 -11.29 3.95 3.16
N HIS A 23 -11.84 3.90 1.94
CA HIS A 23 -13.03 3.13 1.63
C HIS A 23 -12.80 1.62 1.84
N LEU A 24 -11.70 1.08 1.31
CA LEU A 24 -11.35 -0.34 1.45
C LEU A 24 -11.04 -0.70 2.91
N ARG A 25 -10.39 0.19 3.65
CA ARG A 25 -10.17 0.02 5.10
C ARG A 25 -11.50 -0.04 5.85
N ALA A 26 -12.48 0.78 5.48
CA ALA A 26 -13.82 0.73 6.08
C ALA A 26 -14.55 -0.59 5.76
N VAL A 27 -14.37 -1.14 4.55
CA VAL A 27 -14.89 -2.47 4.19
C VAL A 27 -14.24 -3.55 5.05
N ALA A 28 -12.91 -3.55 5.16
CA ALA A 28 -12.16 -4.50 6.00
C ALA A 28 -12.55 -4.40 7.48
N ALA A 29 -12.71 -3.18 7.99
CA ALA A 29 -13.13 -2.91 9.37
C ALA A 29 -14.52 -3.51 9.67
N ARG A 30 -15.48 -3.44 8.73
CA ARG A 30 -16.80 -4.06 8.90
C ARG A 30 -16.71 -5.58 8.99
N VAL A 31 -15.88 -6.20 8.15
CA VAL A 31 -15.64 -7.65 8.21
C VAL A 31 -15.05 -8.02 9.56
N LEU A 32 -13.98 -7.34 10.00
CA LEU A 32 -13.29 -7.63 11.26
C LEU A 32 -14.06 -7.18 12.52
N ALA A 33 -15.08 -6.34 12.38
CA ALA A 33 -15.99 -5.98 13.46
C ALA A 33 -17.11 -7.01 13.67
N ALA A 34 -17.26 -7.99 12.78
CA ALA A 34 -18.28 -9.02 12.92
C ALA A 34 -18.08 -9.82 14.23
N PRO A 35 -19.15 -10.23 14.95
CA PRO A 35 -19.07 -10.80 16.30
C PRO A 35 -18.13 -12.01 16.46
N GLN A 36 -17.98 -12.82 15.42
CA GLN A 36 -17.07 -13.97 15.37
C GLN A 36 -15.59 -13.60 15.52
N TRP A 37 -15.22 -12.36 15.22
CA TRP A 37 -13.85 -11.85 15.36
C TRP A 37 -13.67 -11.02 16.63
N SER A 38 -14.64 -11.05 17.55
CA SER A 38 -14.57 -10.32 18.83
C SER A 38 -13.38 -10.70 19.70
N PHE A 39 -12.76 -11.87 19.47
CA PHE A 39 -11.52 -12.28 20.12
C PHE A 39 -10.29 -11.48 19.65
N ILE A 40 -10.39 -10.71 18.55
CA ILE A 40 -9.32 -9.83 18.06
C ILE A 40 -9.49 -8.44 18.70
N PRO A 41 -8.57 -8.02 19.58
CA PRO A 41 -8.61 -6.70 20.21
C PRO A 41 -8.64 -5.56 19.17
N ALA A 42 -9.27 -4.43 19.51
CA ALA A 42 -9.46 -3.33 18.58
C ALA A 42 -8.13 -2.72 18.08
N ASP A 43 -7.13 -2.62 18.95
CA ASP A 43 -5.76 -2.20 18.64
C ASP A 43 -5.06 -3.16 17.66
N GLN A 44 -5.39 -4.44 17.70
CA GLN A 44 -4.85 -5.45 16.79
C GLN A 44 -5.61 -5.54 15.46
N ARG A 45 -6.84 -5.01 15.38
CA ARG A 45 -7.62 -4.99 14.13
C ARG A 45 -7.11 -3.95 13.14
N GLN A 46 -6.71 -2.78 13.62
CA GLN A 46 -6.29 -1.67 12.75
C GLN A 46 -5.16 -2.04 11.75
N PRO A 47 -4.09 -2.76 12.13
CA PRO A 47 -3.08 -3.21 11.17
C PRO A 47 -3.63 -4.20 10.13
N LEU A 48 -4.56 -5.07 10.51
CA LEU A 48 -5.19 -6.04 9.61
C LEU A 48 -6.10 -5.34 8.59
N GLU A 49 -6.85 -4.32 9.04
CA GLU A 49 -7.67 -3.49 8.16
C GLU A 49 -6.82 -2.74 7.13
N GLN A 50 -5.67 -2.21 7.54
CA GLN A 50 -4.73 -1.53 6.66
C GLN A 50 -4.08 -2.50 5.66
N GLY A 51 -3.67 -3.68 6.12
CA GLY A 51 -3.11 -4.74 5.26
C GLY A 51 -4.11 -5.19 4.20
N ALA A 52 -5.36 -5.45 4.60
CA ALA A 52 -6.42 -5.85 3.67
C ALA A 52 -6.74 -4.76 2.63
N ALA A 53 -6.74 -3.49 3.04
CA ALA A 53 -6.91 -2.36 2.11
C ALA A 53 -5.73 -2.25 1.14
N ALA A 54 -4.50 -2.43 1.61
CA ALA A 54 -3.30 -2.38 0.77
C ALA A 54 -3.29 -3.51 -0.26
N GLU A 55 -3.62 -4.73 0.15
CA GLU A 55 -3.71 -5.91 -0.74
C GLU A 55 -4.75 -5.70 -1.85
N ALA A 56 -5.94 -5.20 -1.49
CA ALA A 56 -6.99 -4.89 -2.46
C ALA A 56 -6.62 -3.78 -3.46
N MET A 57 -5.62 -2.94 -3.14
CA MET A 57 -5.14 -1.87 -4.02
C MET A 57 -4.03 -2.31 -4.99
N ILE A 58 -3.45 -3.52 -4.83
CA ILE A 58 -2.35 -4.01 -5.68
C ILE A 58 -2.81 -4.11 -7.15
N GLU A 59 -3.99 -4.68 -7.39
CA GLU A 59 -4.56 -4.79 -8.73
C GLU A 59 -5.41 -3.56 -9.09
N ARG A 60 -4.74 -2.50 -9.57
CA ARG A 60 -5.37 -1.22 -9.97
C ARG A 60 -6.47 -1.34 -11.05
N GLN A 61 -6.57 -2.47 -11.74
CA GLN A 61 -7.50 -2.65 -12.85
C GLN A 61 -8.88 -3.18 -12.45
N ARG A 62 -9.09 -3.53 -11.17
CA ARG A 62 -10.41 -3.99 -10.71
C ARG A 62 -11.43 -2.87 -10.69
N ASP A 63 -12.70 -3.24 -10.86
CA ASP A 63 -13.84 -2.36 -10.63
C ASP A 63 -14.11 -2.20 -9.11
N SER A 64 -15.08 -1.35 -8.76
CA SER A 64 -15.38 -1.05 -7.35
C SER A 64 -15.79 -2.31 -6.56
N VAL A 65 -16.54 -3.20 -7.20
CA VAL A 65 -17.01 -4.45 -6.61
C VAL A 65 -15.85 -5.40 -6.38
N GLY A 66 -14.96 -5.57 -7.36
CA GLY A 66 -13.80 -6.45 -7.28
C GLY A 66 -12.77 -5.99 -6.24
N MET A 67 -12.56 -4.67 -6.08
CA MET A 67 -11.70 -4.15 -5.02
C MET A 67 -12.32 -4.37 -3.63
N ALA A 68 -13.62 -4.14 -3.47
CA ALA A 68 -14.31 -4.39 -2.20
C ALA A 68 -14.32 -5.88 -1.85
N ALA A 69 -14.55 -6.75 -2.84
CA ALA A 69 -14.50 -8.20 -2.68
C ALA A 69 -13.11 -8.67 -2.22
N GLU A 70 -12.03 -8.12 -2.79
CA GLU A 70 -10.67 -8.45 -2.34
C GLU A 70 -10.40 -7.96 -0.92
N ALA A 71 -10.81 -6.74 -0.58
CA ALA A 71 -10.64 -6.23 0.79
C ALA A 71 -11.39 -7.11 1.82
N MET A 72 -12.59 -7.60 1.47
CA MET A 72 -13.32 -8.56 2.30
C MET A 72 -12.60 -9.91 2.41
N ALA A 73 -12.06 -10.41 1.31
CA ALA A 73 -11.31 -11.67 1.27
C ALA A 73 -10.02 -11.58 2.10
N ALA A 74 -9.24 -10.52 1.92
CA ALA A 74 -8.01 -10.26 2.69
C ALA A 74 -8.30 -10.12 4.19
N ALA A 75 -9.32 -9.35 4.56
CA ALA A 75 -9.74 -9.21 5.96
C ALA A 75 -10.20 -10.54 6.56
N SER A 76 -10.96 -11.34 5.80
CA SER A 76 -11.42 -12.67 6.24
C SER A 76 -10.26 -13.66 6.40
N ARG A 77 -9.24 -13.61 5.51
CA ARG A 77 -8.02 -14.41 5.64
C ARG A 77 -7.27 -14.06 6.93
N ALA A 78 -7.04 -12.78 7.17
CA ALA A 78 -6.37 -12.29 8.37
C ALA A 78 -7.10 -12.71 9.66
N GLY A 79 -8.44 -12.55 9.69
CA GLY A 79 -9.26 -12.98 10.83
C GLY A 79 -9.18 -14.50 11.06
N LEU A 80 -9.27 -15.29 9.99
CA LEU A 80 -9.24 -16.73 10.07
C LEU A 80 -7.85 -17.29 10.47
N GLU A 81 -6.76 -16.70 9.99
CA GLU A 81 -5.40 -17.05 10.44
C GLU A 81 -5.18 -16.77 11.93
N ARG A 82 -5.75 -15.69 12.45
CA ARG A 82 -5.72 -15.41 13.90
C ARG A 82 -6.53 -16.44 14.68
N LEU A 83 -7.70 -16.82 14.18
CA LEU A 83 -8.53 -17.86 14.80
C LEU A 83 -7.81 -19.21 14.83
N ARG A 84 -7.21 -19.63 13.71
CA ARG A 84 -6.46 -20.90 13.63
C ARG A 84 -5.28 -20.97 14.58
N ARG A 85 -4.55 -19.85 14.72
CA ARG A 85 -3.46 -19.73 15.71
C ARG A 85 -3.99 -19.83 17.14
N HIS A 86 -5.13 -19.21 17.42
CA HIS A 86 -5.77 -19.29 18.74
C HIS A 86 -6.28 -20.70 19.06
N GLU A 87 -6.80 -21.42 18.07
CA GLU A 87 -7.30 -22.80 18.20
C GLU A 87 -6.19 -23.86 18.11
N ALA A 88 -4.92 -23.48 17.91
CA ALA A 88 -3.76 -24.35 17.76
C ALA A 88 -3.95 -25.48 16.72
N VAL A 89 -4.61 -25.17 15.60
CA VAL A 89 -4.88 -26.13 14.52
C VAL A 89 -3.57 -26.46 13.80
N ALA A 90 -3.14 -27.73 13.83
CA ALA A 90 -1.93 -28.19 13.15
C ALA A 90 -2.01 -27.92 11.63
N GLU A 91 -1.01 -27.30 11.01
CA GLU A 91 -1.13 -26.83 9.63
C GLU A 91 -1.08 -27.94 8.56
N ALA A 92 -0.47 -29.09 8.86
CA ALA A 92 -0.12 -30.10 7.87
C ALA A 92 -1.31 -30.87 7.25
N GLU A 93 -2.50 -30.83 7.87
CA GLU A 93 -3.66 -31.65 7.45
C GLU A 93 -4.89 -30.83 7.00
N HIS A 94 -4.80 -29.50 7.05
CA HIS A 94 -5.96 -28.63 6.80
C HIS A 94 -5.77 -27.76 5.55
N PRO A 95 -6.85 -27.48 4.79
CA PRO A 95 -6.80 -26.54 3.68
C PRO A 95 -6.24 -25.18 4.08
N THR A 96 -5.66 -24.49 3.10
CA THR A 96 -5.14 -23.14 3.33
C THR A 96 -6.26 -22.17 3.71
N THR A 97 -5.93 -21.14 4.50
CA THR A 97 -6.88 -20.08 4.87
C THR A 97 -7.52 -19.45 3.63
N ALA A 98 -6.72 -19.19 2.57
CA ALA A 98 -7.21 -18.64 1.32
C ALA A 98 -8.28 -19.53 0.66
N ALA A 99 -8.09 -20.85 0.68
CA ALA A 99 -9.03 -21.81 0.11
C ALA A 99 -10.36 -21.83 0.91
N LEU A 100 -10.29 -21.84 2.24
CA LEU A 100 -11.47 -21.79 3.10
C LEU A 100 -12.24 -20.47 2.95
N VAL A 101 -11.52 -19.34 2.84
CA VAL A 101 -12.14 -18.03 2.62
C VAL A 101 -12.83 -17.96 1.26
N ALA A 102 -12.21 -18.48 0.20
CA ALA A 102 -12.84 -18.50 -1.13
C ALA A 102 -14.15 -19.30 -1.14
N VAL A 103 -14.21 -20.43 -0.41
CA VAL A 103 -15.47 -21.18 -0.25
C VAL A 103 -16.48 -20.41 0.59
N GLY A 104 -16.06 -19.81 1.71
CA GLY A 104 -16.93 -19.06 2.61
C GLY A 104 -17.52 -17.79 1.99
N LEU A 105 -16.80 -17.17 1.06
CA LEU A 105 -17.25 -16.02 0.27
C LEU A 105 -17.96 -16.40 -1.03
N GLU A 106 -18.11 -17.70 -1.31
CA GLU A 106 -18.70 -18.20 -2.56
C GLU A 106 -17.95 -17.75 -3.83
N THR A 107 -16.64 -17.48 -3.72
CA THR A 107 -15.76 -17.08 -4.84
C THR A 107 -14.87 -18.21 -5.35
N ALA A 108 -14.87 -19.37 -4.68
CA ALA A 108 -14.14 -20.54 -5.13
C ALA A 108 -14.69 -21.05 -6.47
N SER A 109 -13.79 -21.46 -7.38
CA SER A 109 -14.20 -22.16 -8.60
C SER A 109 -14.90 -23.48 -8.26
N ALA A 110 -15.76 -23.97 -9.15
CA ALA A 110 -16.46 -25.25 -8.96
C ALA A 110 -15.49 -26.42 -8.71
N ALA A 111 -14.32 -26.40 -9.37
CA ALA A 111 -13.27 -27.40 -9.17
C ALA A 111 -12.64 -27.32 -7.77
N GLN A 112 -12.31 -26.11 -7.29
CA GLN A 112 -11.78 -25.91 -5.93
C GLN A 112 -12.81 -26.31 -4.86
N ALA A 113 -14.07 -25.91 -5.04
CA ALA A 113 -15.14 -26.28 -4.12
C ALA A 113 -15.36 -27.81 -4.08
N ALA A 114 -15.28 -28.48 -5.23
CA ALA A 114 -15.37 -29.94 -5.31
C ALA A 114 -14.17 -30.63 -4.63
N GLN A 115 -12.96 -30.09 -4.78
CA GLN A 115 -11.75 -30.61 -4.14
C GLN A 115 -11.80 -30.50 -2.62
N LEU A 116 -12.35 -29.42 -2.08
CA LEU A 116 -12.42 -29.17 -0.64
C LEU A 116 -13.58 -29.89 0.04
N ARG A 117 -14.62 -30.26 -0.71
CA ARG A 117 -15.86 -30.85 -0.17
C ARG A 117 -15.62 -32.08 0.72
N PRO A 118 -14.82 -33.10 0.32
CA PRO A 118 -14.58 -34.26 1.17
C PRO A 118 -13.95 -33.90 2.52
N HIS A 119 -13.04 -32.92 2.54
CA HIS A 119 -12.43 -32.45 3.79
C HIS A 119 -13.44 -31.69 4.65
N LEU A 120 -14.24 -30.81 4.06
CA LEU A 120 -15.26 -30.04 4.80
C LEU A 120 -16.39 -30.93 5.36
N GLU A 121 -16.66 -32.07 4.73
CA GLU A 121 -17.59 -33.09 5.24
C GLU A 121 -16.99 -33.87 6.43
N GLY A 122 -15.67 -34.10 6.43
CA GLY A 122 -14.96 -34.84 7.49
C GLY A 122 -14.39 -33.99 8.64
N CYS A 123 -14.20 -32.68 8.44
CA CYS A 123 -13.54 -31.79 9.40
C CYS A 123 -14.49 -30.68 9.90
N THR A 124 -15.01 -30.84 11.12
CA THR A 124 -15.94 -29.88 11.75
C THR A 124 -15.31 -28.50 11.97
N THR A 125 -14.01 -28.44 12.24
CA THR A 125 -13.26 -27.18 12.43
C THR A 125 -13.23 -26.36 11.15
N CYS A 126 -12.78 -26.94 10.02
CA CYS A 126 -12.73 -26.24 8.75
C CYS A 126 -14.12 -25.87 8.22
N LYS A 127 -15.13 -26.72 8.45
CA LYS A 127 -16.53 -26.38 8.15
C LYS A 127 -16.98 -25.15 8.92
N ARG A 128 -16.75 -25.11 10.23
CA ARG A 128 -17.06 -23.93 11.07
C ARG A 128 -16.30 -22.69 10.58
N HIS A 129 -15.04 -22.81 10.19
CA HIS A 129 -14.26 -21.69 9.65
C HIS A 129 -14.91 -21.09 8.38
N VAL A 130 -15.36 -21.93 7.44
CA VAL A 130 -16.09 -21.49 6.24
C VAL A 130 -17.39 -20.77 6.62
N GLU A 131 -18.16 -21.32 7.55
CA GLU A 131 -19.40 -20.72 8.04
C GLU A 131 -19.18 -19.35 8.70
N LEU A 132 -18.12 -19.20 9.50
CA LEU A 132 -17.74 -17.93 10.14
C LEU A 132 -17.34 -16.86 9.12
N VAL A 133 -16.59 -17.24 8.08
CA VAL A 133 -16.24 -16.32 6.99
C VAL A 133 -17.50 -15.84 6.26
N GLY A 134 -18.39 -16.77 5.87
CA GLY A 134 -19.63 -16.40 5.19
C GLY A 134 -20.54 -15.53 6.05
N ALA A 135 -20.63 -15.80 7.36
CA ALA A 135 -21.37 -14.95 8.29
C ALA A 135 -20.76 -13.54 8.41
N ALA A 136 -19.43 -13.40 8.35
CA ALA A 136 -18.75 -12.11 8.48
C ALA A 136 -19.02 -11.23 7.25
N ALA A 137 -18.93 -11.84 6.07
CA ALA A 137 -19.21 -11.18 4.81
C ALA A 137 -20.67 -10.70 4.73
N ARG A 138 -21.62 -11.54 5.13
CA ARG A 138 -23.04 -11.14 5.20
C ARG A 138 -23.26 -9.99 6.16
N ALA A 139 -22.69 -10.04 7.37
CA ALA A 139 -22.78 -8.96 8.35
C ALA A 139 -22.21 -7.63 7.80
N ALA A 140 -21.06 -7.69 7.12
CA ALA A 140 -20.44 -6.52 6.49
C ALA A 140 -21.29 -5.95 5.34
N ALA A 141 -21.92 -6.82 4.53
CA ALA A 141 -22.83 -6.42 3.46
C ALA A 141 -24.08 -5.73 4.02
N THR A 142 -24.73 -6.31 5.05
CA THR A 142 -25.90 -5.71 5.70
C THR A 142 -25.59 -4.36 6.33
N ALA A 143 -24.44 -4.23 7.01
CA ALA A 143 -23.99 -2.95 7.56
C ALA A 143 -23.75 -1.89 6.49
N SER A 144 -23.33 -2.29 5.28
CA SER A 144 -23.10 -1.37 4.17
C SER A 144 -24.40 -0.84 3.57
N VAL A 145 -25.46 -1.67 3.53
CA VAL A 145 -26.81 -1.25 3.09
C VAL A 145 -27.40 -0.24 4.09
N ALA A 146 -27.33 -0.55 5.39
CA ALA A 146 -27.87 0.33 6.44
C ALA A 146 -27.26 1.75 6.44
N VAL A 147 -25.96 1.88 6.13
CA VAL A 147 -25.28 3.17 6.03
C VAL A 147 -25.75 3.97 4.81
N ASN A 148 -26.08 3.30 3.70
CA ASN A 148 -26.56 3.98 2.48
C ASN A 148 -28.04 4.39 2.59
N ASP A 149 -28.85 3.64 3.34
CA ASP A 149 -30.28 3.90 3.54
C ASP A 149 -30.58 4.91 4.65
N THR A 150 -29.57 5.28 5.45
CA THR A 150 -29.73 6.37 6.41
C THR A 150 -29.73 7.68 5.61
N PRO A 151 -30.88 8.39 5.47
CA PRO A 151 -30.90 9.69 4.79
C PRO A 151 -29.85 10.54 5.46
N ALA A 152 -29.01 11.23 4.67
CA ALA A 152 -27.99 12.12 5.18
C ALA A 152 -28.68 13.14 6.11
N VAL A 153 -28.68 12.84 7.41
CA VAL A 153 -29.14 13.77 8.44
C VAL A 153 -28.19 14.93 8.27
N ALA A 154 -28.73 16.04 7.75
CA ALA A 154 -28.00 17.25 7.44
C ALA A 154 -27.00 17.48 8.57
N ALA A 155 -25.71 17.42 8.23
CA ALA A 155 -24.63 17.56 9.18
C ALA A 155 -24.94 18.79 10.05
N ALA A 156 -25.15 18.57 11.34
CA ALA A 156 -25.37 19.65 12.28
C ALA A 156 -24.23 20.66 12.08
N PRO A 157 -24.53 21.97 12.02
CA PRO A 157 -23.52 22.98 11.78
C PRO A 157 -22.39 22.81 12.81
N PRO A 158 -21.12 22.98 12.40
CA PRO A 158 -19.99 22.79 13.30
C PRO A 158 -20.17 23.67 14.53
N VAL A 159 -20.13 23.06 15.71
CA VAL A 159 -20.07 23.76 16.99
C VAL A 159 -18.77 24.57 16.98
N THR A 160 -18.90 25.87 16.75
CA THR A 160 -17.82 26.84 16.88
C THR A 160 -17.36 26.84 18.33
N ARG A 161 -16.18 26.27 18.58
CA ARG A 161 -15.46 26.51 19.83
C ARG A 161 -15.20 28.02 19.93
N LYS A 162 -15.80 28.66 20.93
CA LYS A 162 -15.52 30.04 21.35
C LYS A 162 -14.00 30.23 21.51
N ALA A 163 -13.43 31.13 20.71
CA ALA A 163 -12.16 31.76 21.00
C ALA A 163 -12.30 32.69 22.23
N PRO A 164 -11.27 32.83 23.07
CA PRO A 164 -11.31 33.71 24.23
C PRO A 164 -11.34 35.18 23.81
N ASP A 165 -12.15 35.94 24.53
CA ASP A 165 -12.45 37.36 24.33
C ASP A 165 -11.22 38.26 24.40
N THR A 166 -10.96 39.03 23.34
CA THR A 166 -10.21 40.28 23.42
C THR A 166 -11.11 41.44 22.99
N HIS A 167 -11.34 42.34 23.93
CA HIS A 167 -12.16 43.53 23.83
C HIS A 167 -11.73 44.49 22.70
N GLY A 168 -12.72 45.01 21.97
CA GLY A 168 -12.57 46.13 21.03
C GLY A 168 -13.85 46.47 20.26
N ARG A 169 -14.76 47.21 20.89
CA ARG A 169 -15.93 47.88 20.27
C ARG A 169 -15.52 49.30 19.78
N PRO A 170 -16.34 50.04 19.01
CA PRO A 170 -17.01 49.71 17.74
C PRO A 170 -16.88 50.85 16.69
N HIS A 171 -17.12 50.60 15.41
CA HIS A 171 -17.61 51.66 14.50
C HIS A 171 -18.86 51.20 13.76
N LYS A 172 -19.96 51.90 14.04
CA LYS A 172 -21.21 51.89 13.27
C LYS A 172 -20.98 52.60 11.95
N LEU A 173 -21.35 51.97 10.84
CA LEU A 173 -21.84 52.68 9.65
C LEU A 173 -23.09 51.97 9.16
N LEU A 174 -24.24 52.62 9.38
CA LEU A 174 -25.47 52.38 8.66
C LEU A 174 -25.20 52.59 7.17
N ARG A 175 -25.69 51.71 6.31
CA ARG A 175 -25.91 52.02 4.90
C ARG A 175 -27.36 51.69 4.53
N ASP A 176 -27.95 52.71 3.92
CA ASP A 176 -29.33 52.92 3.51
C ASP A 176 -29.80 51.90 2.44
N PRO A 177 -31.06 51.41 2.45
CA PRO A 177 -31.58 50.46 1.46
C PRO A 177 -32.27 51.11 0.24
N ASN A 178 -31.85 52.30 -0.20
CA ASN A 178 -32.36 52.90 -1.45
C ASN A 178 -31.23 53.51 -2.29
N ASP A 179 -30.78 52.77 -3.31
CA ASP A 179 -30.09 53.36 -4.44
C ASP A 179 -30.36 52.53 -5.71
N PRO A 180 -31.19 53.01 -6.64
CA PRO A 180 -31.39 52.39 -7.94
C PRO A 180 -30.56 53.13 -9.00
N ILE A 181 -29.51 52.49 -9.53
CA ILE A 181 -28.87 53.00 -10.74
C ILE A 181 -28.65 51.84 -11.72
N SER A 182 -29.55 51.79 -12.69
CA SER A 182 -29.42 51.11 -13.97
C SER A 182 -28.08 51.43 -14.62
N GLN A 183 -27.26 50.41 -14.89
CA GLN A 183 -26.18 50.52 -15.86
C GLN A 183 -26.52 49.67 -17.08
N VAL A 184 -26.80 50.40 -18.15
CA VAL A 184 -26.87 49.95 -19.53
C VAL A 184 -25.52 49.31 -19.88
N ILE A 185 -25.54 48.03 -20.23
CA ILE A 185 -24.38 47.32 -20.77
C ILE A 185 -24.31 47.67 -22.26
N GLU A 186 -23.48 48.65 -22.61
CA GLU A 186 -23.03 48.85 -23.99
C GLU A 186 -22.06 47.72 -24.36
N GLN A 187 -22.42 46.93 -25.37
CA GLN A 187 -21.53 45.97 -26.01
C GLN A 187 -20.49 46.72 -26.86
N PRO A 188 -19.17 46.52 -26.63
CA PRO A 188 -18.17 47.04 -27.53
C PRO A 188 -18.07 46.18 -28.80
N ALA A 189 -18.01 46.87 -29.95
CA ALA A 189 -17.87 46.31 -31.28
C ALA A 189 -16.60 45.44 -31.46
N PRO A 190 -16.63 44.42 -32.32
CA PRO A 190 -15.50 43.53 -32.56
C PRO A 190 -14.37 44.26 -33.30
N ARG A 191 -13.26 44.50 -32.62
CA ARG A 191 -12.00 44.90 -33.25
C ARG A 191 -11.28 43.65 -33.78
N THR A 192 -11.34 43.50 -35.09
CA THR A 192 -10.47 42.62 -35.88
C THR A 192 -9.02 43.09 -35.74
N GLY A 193 -8.25 42.44 -34.87
CA GLY A 193 -6.82 42.65 -34.70
C GLY A 193 -6.11 41.31 -34.61
N THR A 194 -5.40 40.97 -35.68
CA THR A 194 -4.54 39.80 -35.88
C THR A 194 -3.43 39.72 -34.80
N ARG A 195 -3.74 39.13 -33.64
CA ARG A 195 -2.76 38.66 -32.63
C ARG A 195 -3.14 37.29 -32.01
N ALA A 196 -3.92 36.48 -32.72
CA ALA A 196 -4.39 35.18 -32.24
C ALA A 196 -3.34 34.05 -32.26
N GLY A 197 -2.12 34.29 -32.79
CA GLY A 197 -1.10 33.25 -32.94
C GLY A 197 -0.18 33.01 -31.74
N LEU A 198 -0.10 33.94 -30.76
CA LEU A 198 0.87 33.84 -29.65
C LEU A 198 0.28 33.35 -28.32
N VAL A 199 -1.04 33.48 -28.13
CA VAL A 199 -1.74 32.97 -26.94
C VAL A 199 -1.56 31.45 -26.72
N PRO A 200 -1.65 30.58 -27.75
CA PRO A 200 -1.47 29.14 -27.52
C PRO A 200 -0.03 28.78 -27.12
N ILE A 201 0.98 29.48 -27.67
CA ILE A 201 2.39 29.23 -27.34
C ILE A 201 2.68 29.61 -25.89
N ALA A 202 2.18 30.76 -25.43
CA ALA A 202 2.37 31.20 -24.04
C ALA A 202 1.71 30.25 -23.03
N LEU A 203 0.52 29.71 -23.34
CA LEU A 203 -0.16 28.71 -22.50
C LEU A 203 0.60 27.38 -22.45
N ILE A 204 1.15 26.92 -23.57
CA ILE A 204 1.98 25.70 -23.62
C ILE A 204 3.24 25.88 -22.78
N LEU A 205 3.93 27.02 -22.91
CA LEU A 205 5.13 27.32 -22.11
C LEU A 205 4.81 27.43 -20.62
N LEU A 206 3.67 28.04 -20.25
CA LEU A 206 3.21 28.11 -18.87
C LEU A 206 2.90 26.71 -18.31
N ALA A 207 2.20 25.85 -19.08
CA ALA A 207 1.92 24.48 -18.68
C ALA A 207 3.20 23.66 -18.52
N MET A 208 4.18 23.81 -19.42
CA MET A 208 5.50 23.19 -19.30
C MET A 208 6.25 23.69 -18.06
N ALA A 209 6.20 24.99 -17.76
CA ALA A 209 6.83 25.58 -16.59
C ALA A 209 6.18 25.10 -15.28
N VAL A 210 4.85 25.01 -15.23
CA VAL A 210 4.11 24.46 -14.08
C VAL A 210 4.41 22.98 -13.89
N PHE A 211 4.49 22.20 -14.98
CA PHE A 211 4.86 20.79 -14.91
C PHE A 211 6.31 20.60 -14.44
N ALA A 212 7.24 21.40 -14.95
CA ALA A 212 8.64 21.39 -14.51
C ALA A 212 8.77 21.82 -13.03
N TYR A 213 8.00 22.82 -12.60
CA TYR A 213 7.95 23.26 -11.21
C TYR A 213 7.34 22.21 -10.28
N ALA A 214 6.25 21.55 -10.70
CA ALA A 214 5.64 20.46 -9.95
C ALA A 214 6.58 19.24 -9.84
N LYS A 215 7.32 18.92 -10.91
CA LYS A 215 8.35 17.87 -10.88
C LYS A 215 9.51 18.24 -9.94
N ALA A 216 9.92 19.51 -9.93
CA ALA A 216 10.97 20.02 -9.03
C ALA A 216 10.53 20.11 -7.56
N GLN A 217 9.23 20.03 -7.27
CA GLN A 217 8.66 20.12 -5.92
C GLN A 217 8.34 18.77 -5.28
N LEU A 218 8.63 17.63 -5.93
CA LEU A 218 8.52 16.34 -5.25
C LEU A 218 9.43 16.36 -4.03
N SER A 219 8.83 16.24 -2.85
CA SER A 219 9.59 16.18 -1.62
C SER A 219 10.51 14.94 -1.65
N PRO A 220 11.64 14.97 -0.92
CA PRO A 220 12.50 13.80 -0.78
C PRO A 220 11.75 12.56 -0.28
N GLU A 221 10.66 12.75 0.46
CA GLU A 221 9.79 11.67 0.92
C GLU A 221 8.91 11.11 -0.21
N GLU A 222 8.24 11.95 -0.98
CA GLU A 222 7.43 11.50 -2.14
C GLU A 222 8.28 10.79 -3.19
N THR A 223 9.51 11.27 -3.41
CA THR A 223 10.47 10.63 -4.32
C THR A 223 10.84 9.24 -3.82
N ARG A 224 11.14 9.09 -2.53
CA ARG A 224 11.41 7.78 -1.90
C ARG A 224 10.24 6.83 -2.04
N TRP A 225 9.00 7.27 -1.79
CA TRP A 225 7.81 6.45 -1.96
C TRP A 225 7.57 6.03 -3.41
N ALA A 226 7.77 6.94 -4.36
CA ALA A 226 7.64 6.64 -5.79
C ALA A 226 8.68 5.61 -6.25
N ILE A 227 9.93 5.72 -5.77
CA ILE A 227 10.98 4.73 -6.01
C ILE A 227 10.63 3.39 -5.37
N ALA A 228 10.22 3.37 -4.10
CA ALA A 228 9.81 2.15 -3.41
C ALA A 228 8.69 1.40 -4.14
N ALA A 229 7.74 2.13 -4.74
CA ALA A 229 6.66 1.57 -5.54
C ALA A 229 7.11 1.02 -6.91
N MET A 230 8.26 1.47 -7.44
CA MET A 230 8.83 0.98 -8.70
C MET A 230 9.72 -0.25 -8.53
N LEU A 231 10.23 -0.49 -7.32
CA LEU A 231 11.03 -1.66 -7.04
C LEU A 231 10.20 -2.94 -7.21
N PRO A 232 10.80 -4.01 -7.73
CA PRO A 232 10.12 -5.29 -7.87
C PRO A 232 9.59 -5.79 -6.51
N PRO A 233 8.43 -6.47 -6.47
CA PRO A 233 7.87 -7.08 -5.26
C PRO A 233 8.49 -8.46 -4.98
N GLU A 234 9.72 -8.68 -5.40
CA GLU A 234 10.38 -9.98 -5.30
C GLU A 234 10.83 -10.24 -3.86
N LEU A 235 10.51 -11.42 -3.36
CA LEU A 235 11.00 -11.86 -2.07
C LEU A 235 12.50 -12.17 -2.15
N PRO A 236 13.28 -11.86 -1.11
CA PRO A 236 14.70 -12.17 -1.10
C PRO A 236 14.96 -13.69 -1.15
N PRO A 237 16.09 -14.13 -1.73
CA PRO A 237 16.40 -15.56 -1.81
C PRO A 237 16.63 -16.14 -0.41
N THR A 238 15.98 -17.26 -0.07
CA THR A 238 16.14 -17.94 1.23
C THR A 238 16.72 -19.35 1.09
N GLY A 239 17.39 -19.62 -0.03
CA GLY A 239 17.86 -20.97 -0.39
C GLY A 239 18.84 -21.63 0.60
N ARG A 240 19.43 -20.87 1.53
CA ARG A 240 20.31 -21.40 2.59
C ARG A 240 19.58 -21.65 3.92
N ALA A 241 18.25 -21.48 3.99
CA ALA A 241 17.49 -21.68 5.23
C ALA A 241 17.72 -23.06 5.85
N GLU A 242 17.99 -24.08 5.04
CA GLU A 242 18.28 -25.45 5.48
C GLU A 242 19.67 -25.62 6.12
N LEU A 243 20.56 -24.63 5.97
CA LEU A 243 21.90 -24.63 6.58
C LEU A 243 21.91 -24.02 7.98
N TYR A 244 20.76 -23.50 8.42
CA TYR A 244 20.57 -22.88 9.72
C TYR A 244 19.60 -23.71 10.56
N ASP A 245 19.73 -23.59 11.88
CA ASP A 245 18.80 -24.14 12.85
C ASP A 245 18.17 -23.01 13.70
N GLY A 246 17.12 -23.35 14.45
CA GLY A 246 16.48 -22.44 15.41
C GLY A 246 16.00 -21.11 14.80
N ASP A 247 16.21 -20.02 15.53
CA ASP A 247 15.73 -18.68 15.19
C ASP A 247 16.26 -18.17 13.84
N ALA A 248 17.48 -18.56 13.46
CA ALA A 248 18.07 -18.21 12.17
C ALA A 248 17.25 -18.79 11.02
N ARG A 249 16.91 -20.08 11.12
CA ARG A 249 16.05 -20.77 10.14
C ARG A 249 14.65 -20.18 10.12
N GLU A 250 14.04 -19.98 11.30
CA GLU A 250 12.69 -19.40 11.40
C GLU A 250 12.63 -18.01 10.75
N ALA A 251 13.64 -17.16 10.97
CA ALA A 251 13.69 -15.84 10.35
C ALA A 251 13.75 -15.90 8.82
N LEU A 252 14.51 -16.84 8.25
CA LEU A 252 14.56 -17.05 6.80
C LEU A 252 13.26 -17.63 6.24
N LEU A 253 12.54 -18.44 7.02
CA LEU A 253 11.20 -18.90 6.64
C LEU A 253 10.20 -17.73 6.63
N HIS A 254 10.25 -16.83 7.62
CA HIS A 254 9.42 -15.61 7.60
C HIS A 254 9.69 -14.74 6.38
N MET A 255 10.96 -14.56 6.00
CA MET A 255 11.32 -13.82 4.79
C MET A 255 10.79 -14.50 3.52
N ARG A 256 10.84 -15.84 3.45
CA ARG A 256 10.28 -16.63 2.34
C ARG A 256 8.76 -16.46 2.24
N ASP A 257 8.10 -16.32 3.37
CA ASP A 257 6.64 -16.20 3.46
C ASP A 257 6.19 -14.71 3.34
N GLY A 258 7.13 -13.78 3.17
CA GLY A 258 6.88 -12.35 2.98
C GLY A 258 6.73 -11.53 4.26
N ASP A 259 6.88 -12.13 5.45
CA ASP A 259 6.89 -11.44 6.74
C ASP A 259 8.28 -10.84 7.03
N CYS A 260 8.70 -9.93 6.14
CA CYS A 260 10.00 -9.28 6.18
C CYS A 260 10.26 -8.43 7.45
N PRO A 261 9.26 -7.72 8.04
CA PRO A 261 9.47 -7.01 9.30
C PRO A 261 9.85 -7.95 10.45
N ARG A 262 9.18 -9.09 10.57
CA ARG A 262 9.51 -10.10 11.59
C ARG A 262 10.86 -10.73 11.32
N ALA A 263 11.13 -11.10 10.07
CA ALA A 263 12.42 -11.64 9.66
C ALA A 263 13.58 -10.71 10.03
N ALA A 264 13.47 -9.40 9.73
CA ALA A 264 14.50 -8.41 10.04
C ALA A 264 14.77 -8.32 11.55
N ALA A 265 13.72 -8.27 12.38
CA ALA A 265 13.87 -8.22 13.84
C ALA A 265 14.55 -9.48 14.42
N MET A 266 14.20 -10.65 13.89
CA MET A 266 14.82 -11.92 14.30
C MET A 266 16.27 -12.00 13.83
N LEU A 267 16.56 -11.70 12.56
CA LEU A 267 17.92 -11.72 12.01
C LEU A 267 18.87 -10.78 12.75
N ARG A 268 18.41 -9.59 13.13
CA ARG A 268 19.18 -8.66 13.98
C ARG A 268 19.58 -9.30 15.31
N THR A 269 18.67 -10.02 15.95
CA THR A 269 18.94 -10.70 17.23
C THR A 269 19.91 -11.87 17.05
N VAL A 270 19.68 -12.69 16.02
CA VAL A 270 20.52 -13.85 15.70
C VAL A 270 21.94 -13.42 15.32
N ARG A 271 22.09 -12.41 14.46
CA ARG A 271 23.41 -11.86 14.09
C ARG A 271 24.14 -11.31 15.30
N GLY A 272 23.44 -10.68 16.25
CA GLY A 272 24.05 -10.24 17.52
C GLY A 272 24.71 -11.37 18.30
N SER A 273 24.24 -12.62 18.14
CA SER A 273 24.83 -13.81 18.76
C SER A 273 25.86 -14.53 17.88
N ALA A 274 25.93 -14.21 16.59
CA ALA A 274 26.84 -14.77 15.60
C ALA A 274 27.36 -13.68 14.64
N PRO A 275 28.12 -12.68 15.14
CA PRO A 275 28.50 -11.51 14.36
C PRO A 275 29.46 -11.83 13.20
N ASP A 276 30.17 -12.95 13.28
CA ASP A 276 31.16 -13.36 12.27
C ASP A 276 30.52 -14.12 11.08
N ASP A 277 29.20 -14.34 11.06
CA ASP A 277 28.52 -14.97 9.92
C ASP A 277 28.03 -13.91 8.90
N PRO A 278 28.74 -13.72 7.77
CA PRO A 278 28.37 -12.73 6.77
C PRO A 278 27.04 -13.06 6.07
N TRP A 279 26.59 -14.32 6.09
CA TRP A 279 25.29 -14.69 5.51
C TRP A 279 24.11 -14.20 6.36
N LEU A 280 24.24 -14.17 7.69
CA LEU A 280 23.21 -13.60 8.56
C LEU A 280 23.09 -12.09 8.35
N GLN A 281 24.22 -11.39 8.22
CA GLN A 281 24.25 -9.96 7.85
C GLN A 281 23.64 -9.71 6.47
N TRP A 282 23.97 -10.56 5.50
CA TRP A 282 23.39 -10.49 4.15
C TRP A 282 21.88 -10.62 4.21
N TYR A 283 21.36 -11.61 4.92
CA TYR A 283 19.92 -11.83 5.06
C TYR A 283 19.22 -10.72 5.84
N GLU A 284 19.86 -10.15 6.87
CA GLU A 284 19.33 -8.98 7.58
C GLU A 284 19.17 -7.78 6.63
N GLY A 285 20.21 -7.48 5.84
CA GLY A 285 20.16 -6.41 4.84
C GLY A 285 19.07 -6.64 3.79
N LEU A 286 18.91 -7.88 3.32
CA LEU A 286 17.84 -8.26 2.40
C LEU A 286 16.44 -8.10 3.00
N ALA A 287 16.24 -8.46 4.27
CA ALA A 287 14.98 -8.28 4.96
C ALA A 287 14.60 -6.79 5.01
N TYR A 288 15.56 -5.90 5.27
CA TYR A 288 15.32 -4.44 5.22
C TYR A 288 14.99 -3.92 3.81
N VAL A 289 15.62 -4.45 2.76
CA VAL A 289 15.21 -4.09 1.39
C VAL A 289 13.76 -4.52 1.12
N CYS A 290 13.38 -5.71 1.58
CA CYS A 290 12.01 -6.20 1.46
C CYS A 290 11.00 -5.31 2.21
N THR A 291 11.33 -4.80 3.39
CA THR A 291 10.50 -3.82 4.12
C THR A 291 10.55 -2.40 3.55
N ARG A 292 11.30 -2.19 2.46
CA ARG A 292 11.56 -0.87 1.83
C ARG A 292 12.34 0.08 2.74
N ASP A 293 13.09 -0.44 3.71
CA ASP A 293 13.93 0.34 4.61
C ASP A 293 15.37 0.41 4.11
N GLY A 294 15.64 1.37 3.24
CA GLY A 294 16.99 1.59 2.71
C GLY A 294 17.99 2.07 3.75
N ALA A 295 17.54 2.78 4.78
CA ALA A 295 18.43 3.38 5.78
C ALA A 295 19.12 2.30 6.61
N ASP A 296 18.37 1.27 7.03
CA ASP A 296 18.92 0.12 7.76
C ASP A 296 19.58 -0.92 6.83
N ALA A 297 19.11 -1.07 5.59
CA ALA A 297 19.68 -2.03 4.64
C ALA A 297 21.10 -1.66 4.16
N VAL A 298 21.31 -0.39 3.80
CA VAL A 298 22.57 0.08 3.19
C VAL A 298 23.82 -0.21 4.03
N PRO A 299 23.91 0.13 5.33
CA PRO A 299 25.13 -0.13 6.09
C PRO A 299 25.48 -1.62 6.14
N LEU A 300 24.49 -2.51 6.26
CA LEU A 300 24.70 -3.95 6.32
C LEU A 300 25.26 -4.50 5.00
N LEU A 301 24.67 -4.08 3.87
CA LEU A 301 25.06 -4.58 2.55
C LEU A 301 26.37 -3.95 2.06
N GLN A 302 26.64 -2.68 2.40
CA GLN A 302 27.87 -1.99 2.04
C GLN A 302 29.07 -2.60 2.78
N GLU A 303 28.95 -2.87 4.08
CA GLU A 303 30.02 -3.49 4.86
C GLU A 303 30.42 -4.86 4.29
N LEU A 304 29.46 -5.65 3.81
CA LEU A 304 29.75 -6.91 3.13
C LEU A 304 30.51 -6.71 1.82
N ALA A 305 30.09 -5.73 1.01
CA ALA A 305 30.76 -5.38 -0.23
C ALA A 305 32.21 -4.92 0.02
N ASP A 306 32.41 -4.03 1.00
CA ASP A 306 33.71 -3.50 1.37
C ASP A 306 34.62 -4.60 1.98
N GLY A 307 34.03 -5.58 2.65
CA GLY A 307 34.70 -6.78 3.17
C GLY A 307 35.02 -7.85 2.12
N GLY A 308 34.66 -7.63 0.85
CA GLY A 308 34.88 -8.58 -0.24
C GLY A 308 33.97 -9.82 -0.20
N PHE A 309 32.90 -9.80 0.60
CA PHE A 309 31.89 -10.83 0.60
C PHE A 309 30.86 -10.54 -0.50
N GLU A 310 30.97 -11.24 -1.62
CA GLU A 310 30.15 -11.01 -2.82
C GLU A 310 29.15 -12.16 -3.07
N PRO A 311 28.04 -12.25 -2.32
CA PRO A 311 26.98 -13.20 -2.62
C PRO A 311 26.35 -12.87 -3.97
N PHE A 312 25.85 -13.91 -4.64
CA PHE A 312 25.22 -13.74 -5.95
C PHE A 312 24.07 -12.72 -5.89
N GLY A 313 24.18 -11.65 -6.66
CA GLY A 313 23.20 -10.55 -6.70
C GLY A 313 23.41 -9.46 -5.64
N LEU A 314 24.56 -9.38 -4.96
CA LEU A 314 24.89 -8.27 -4.04
C LEU A 314 24.59 -6.90 -4.65
N ASP A 315 25.14 -6.61 -5.84
CA ASP A 315 24.94 -5.33 -6.54
C ASP A 315 23.46 -5.01 -6.82
N TRP A 316 22.66 -6.04 -7.08
CA TRP A 316 21.22 -5.87 -7.31
C TRP A 316 20.50 -5.39 -6.06
N TRP A 317 20.82 -5.98 -4.91
CA TRP A 317 20.16 -5.66 -3.65
C TRP A 317 20.72 -4.38 -3.02
N LEU A 318 22.04 -4.18 -3.08
CA LEU A 318 22.68 -2.93 -2.65
C LEU A 318 22.21 -1.74 -3.49
N GLY A 319 22.11 -1.89 -4.82
CA GLY A 319 21.57 -0.86 -5.70
C GLY A 319 20.15 -0.44 -5.30
N GLN A 320 19.26 -1.39 -4.98
CA GLN A 320 17.92 -1.09 -4.49
C GLN A 320 17.91 -0.44 -3.10
N ALA A 321 18.75 -0.91 -2.18
CA ALA A 321 18.89 -0.33 -0.84
C ALA A 321 19.31 1.14 -0.92
N LEU A 322 20.30 1.47 -1.76
CA LEU A 322 20.78 2.83 -2.01
C LEU A 322 19.68 3.72 -2.60
N LEU A 323 18.89 3.20 -3.54
CA LEU A 323 17.73 3.92 -4.09
C LEU A 323 16.68 4.23 -3.00
N LEU A 324 16.37 3.27 -2.13
CA LEU A 324 15.44 3.46 -1.00
C LEU A 324 15.95 4.47 0.03
N ALA A 325 17.26 4.50 0.25
CA ALA A 325 17.92 5.44 1.14
C ALA A 325 18.03 6.87 0.56
N GLY A 326 17.57 7.11 -0.68
CA GLY A 326 17.70 8.40 -1.36
C GLY A 326 19.08 8.66 -1.97
N ARG A 327 20.00 7.68 -1.93
CA ARG A 327 21.35 7.75 -2.52
C ARG A 327 21.29 7.36 -4.00
N HIS A 328 20.51 8.12 -4.77
CA HIS A 328 20.08 7.73 -6.12
C HIS A 328 21.23 7.50 -7.10
N ASP A 329 22.22 8.40 -7.13
CA ASP A 329 23.36 8.31 -8.05
C ASP A 329 24.19 7.05 -7.78
N GLU A 330 24.33 6.66 -6.51
CA GLU A 330 25.06 5.46 -6.11
C GLU A 330 24.27 4.21 -6.47
N GLY A 331 22.97 4.18 -6.16
CA GLY A 331 22.11 3.07 -6.53
C GLY A 331 22.06 2.85 -8.05
N LEU A 332 21.97 3.92 -8.84
CA LEU A 332 22.00 3.86 -10.30
C LEU A 332 23.34 3.35 -10.83
N ARG A 333 24.48 3.70 -10.21
CA ARG A 333 25.79 3.16 -10.60
C ARG A 333 25.87 1.64 -10.42
N HIS A 334 25.40 1.11 -9.28
CA HIS A 334 25.36 -0.36 -9.07
C HIS A 334 24.46 -1.05 -10.09
N LEU A 335 23.27 -0.51 -10.36
CA LEU A 335 22.36 -1.09 -11.34
C LEU A 335 22.92 -1.03 -12.77
N ASP A 336 23.60 0.05 -13.16
CA ASP A 336 24.24 0.16 -14.46
C ASP A 336 25.42 -0.81 -14.62
N GLN A 337 26.22 -0.97 -13.58
CA GLN A 337 27.32 -1.92 -13.58
C GLN A 337 26.76 -3.33 -13.76
N LEU A 338 25.76 -3.71 -12.98
CA LEU A 338 25.07 -4.99 -13.10
C LEU A 338 24.45 -5.20 -14.49
N ALA A 339 23.87 -4.15 -15.10
CA ALA A 339 23.26 -4.20 -16.42
C ALA A 339 24.26 -4.50 -17.55
N ARG A 340 25.57 -4.28 -17.32
CA ARG A 340 26.65 -4.56 -18.28
C ARG A 340 27.27 -5.95 -18.11
N THR A 341 26.77 -6.76 -17.17
CA THR A 341 27.25 -8.11 -16.92
C THR A 341 26.34 -9.17 -17.56
N ASP A 342 26.81 -10.42 -17.60
CA ASP A 342 26.00 -11.59 -17.96
C ASP A 342 25.10 -12.08 -16.81
N HIS A 343 24.94 -11.28 -15.75
CA HIS A 343 24.11 -11.66 -14.61
C HIS A 343 22.63 -11.83 -15.04
N PRO A 344 21.88 -12.84 -14.54
CA PRO A 344 20.48 -13.07 -14.90
C PRO A 344 19.55 -11.87 -14.65
N ARG A 345 19.94 -10.98 -13.73
CA ARG A 345 19.20 -9.74 -13.40
C ARG A 345 19.66 -8.50 -14.21
N ALA A 346 20.61 -8.61 -15.13
CA ALA A 346 21.13 -7.46 -15.89
C ALA A 346 20.02 -6.67 -16.59
N ARG A 347 19.10 -7.36 -17.28
CA ARG A 347 17.94 -6.73 -17.93
C ARG A 347 16.96 -6.08 -16.95
N GLN A 348 16.82 -6.63 -15.74
CA GLN A 348 15.96 -6.05 -14.71
C GLN A 348 16.60 -4.76 -14.16
N ALA A 349 17.91 -4.78 -13.93
CA ALA A 349 18.70 -3.63 -13.49
C ALA A 349 18.62 -2.47 -14.50
N GLU A 350 18.80 -2.76 -15.79
CA GLU A 350 18.65 -1.78 -16.86
C GLU A 350 17.25 -1.13 -16.86
N LYS A 351 16.20 -1.95 -16.79
CA LYS A 351 14.80 -1.46 -16.77
C LYS A 351 14.51 -0.62 -15.53
N LEU A 352 14.99 -1.05 -14.36
CA LEU A 352 14.78 -0.33 -13.12
C LEU A 352 15.52 1.02 -13.15
N ALA A 353 16.79 1.03 -13.54
CA ALA A 353 17.59 2.25 -13.67
C ALA A 353 16.94 3.24 -14.65
N ALA A 354 16.45 2.76 -15.81
CA ALA A 354 15.75 3.60 -16.77
C ALA A 354 14.43 4.18 -16.23
N LYS A 355 13.69 3.44 -15.39
CA LYS A 355 12.48 3.95 -14.73
C LYS A 355 12.80 5.02 -13.70
N VAL A 356 13.80 4.78 -12.84
CA VAL A 356 14.23 5.72 -11.81
C VAL A 356 14.72 7.03 -12.44
N ARG A 357 15.54 6.96 -13.50
CA ARG A 357 16.01 8.16 -14.23
C ARG A 357 14.89 9.00 -14.87
N LYS A 358 13.74 8.39 -15.17
CA LYS A 358 12.58 9.14 -15.70
C LYS A 358 11.83 9.87 -14.59
N LEU A 359 11.84 9.30 -13.38
CA LEU A 359 11.22 9.89 -12.20
C LEU A 359 12.03 11.10 -11.71
N LEU A 360 13.34 10.92 -11.54
CA LEU A 360 14.28 12.01 -11.25
C LEU A 360 14.23 13.03 -12.39
#